data_AF-A0A846P6P8-F1
#
_entry.id   AF-A0A846P6P8-F1
#
_cell.length_a   1.000
_cell.length_b   1.000
_cell.length_c   1.000
_cell.angle_alpha   90.00
_cell.angle_beta   90.00
_cell.angle_gamma   90.00
#
_symmetry.space_group_name_H-M   'P 1'
#
loop_
_entity.id
_entity.type
_entity.pdbx_description
1 polymer ?
#
loop_
_entity_poly.entity_id
_entity_poly.type
_entity_poly.pdbx_seq_one_letter_code
_entity_poly.pdbx_strand_id
1 'polypeptide(L)'
;MPRYSLIKTAFLILSVLSSVSCSNRTQDVNSDRVTAGDSIRELKLTRETASGLSRLALRCIQKEYPNKPAHVMNDKSEVQSPGALHPTFYGCFDWHSAVHGHWMLVRLLRLFPDLPEAEEIRSALDKNMAAENILAEVKYLQQPNRKSFERTYGWAWLLKLAEELHGWNDPDGRRWSSNLEPLVEEIAGRYLDFLPRQTYPIRTGVHPNTAFGIAFALDYARASGNAGLENLLKERSFIYYGKDENYPAAWEPGGEDFFSPCLMEADLMRRVMEPEQFREWFHRFLPELIRGEPRSILEPAVVTDRTDPKIVHLDGLNLSRAWCMVGIASALPDDDSSREILIGSAAQHAKDALAHIASGSYEGEHWLASFAVYMLSTIKGL
;
A
#
# COMPACT_ATOMS: atom_id res chain seq x y z
N MET A 1 -4.40 71.61 -21.32
CA MET A 1 -3.10 71.55 -20.61
C MET A 1 -3.28 70.61 -19.43
N PRO A 2 -2.33 69.72 -19.10
CA PRO A 2 -1.14 69.22 -19.84
C PRO A 2 -1.34 67.73 -20.28
N ARG A 3 -0.90 67.26 -21.47
CA ARG A 3 0.47 66.86 -21.92
C ARG A 3 1.14 65.90 -20.94
N TYR A 4 1.48 64.67 -21.32
CA TYR A 4 2.75 64.17 -21.92
C TYR A 4 2.55 62.64 -22.17
N SER A 5 3.23 61.87 -23.02
CA SER A 5 4.26 62.03 -24.05
C SER A 5 4.41 60.66 -24.74
N LEU A 6 4.35 60.63 -26.08
CA LEU A 6 4.82 59.49 -26.88
C LEU A 6 6.36 59.54 -26.90
N ILE A 7 7.03 58.51 -26.37
CA ILE A 7 8.46 58.30 -26.62
C ILE A 7 8.59 57.22 -27.68
N LYS A 8 8.92 57.68 -28.89
CA LYS A 8 9.56 56.89 -29.93
C LYS A 8 11.04 56.76 -29.54
N THR A 9 11.52 55.53 -29.40
CA THR A 9 12.95 55.26 -29.40
C THR A 9 13.27 54.37 -30.59
N ALA A 10 13.80 55.00 -31.64
CA ALA A 10 14.49 54.31 -32.72
C ALA A 10 15.93 54.08 -32.25
N PHE A 11 16.35 52.82 -32.15
CA PHE A 11 17.77 52.47 -32.11
C PHE A 11 18.13 51.75 -33.41
N LEU A 12 19.00 52.42 -34.16
CA LEU A 12 19.78 51.89 -35.26
C LEU A 12 20.56 50.67 -34.76
N ILE A 13 20.38 49.50 -35.39
CA ILE A 13 21.32 48.39 -35.23
C ILE A 13 22.04 48.20 -36.56
N LEU A 14 23.34 48.49 -36.49
CA LEU A 14 24.32 48.31 -37.54
C LEU A 14 24.47 46.82 -37.86
N SER A 15 24.23 46.45 -39.12
CA SER A 15 24.55 45.14 -39.67
C SER A 15 26.06 44.97 -39.83
N VAL A 16 26.67 44.14 -38.98
CA VAL A 16 28.03 43.61 -39.20
C VAL A 16 27.92 42.12 -39.49
N LEU A 17 28.07 41.77 -40.77
CA LEU A 17 28.28 40.41 -41.24
C LEU A 17 29.62 39.88 -40.69
N SER A 18 29.54 38.95 -39.74
CA SER A 18 30.68 38.13 -39.32
C SER A 18 30.40 36.70 -39.76
N SER A 19 31.05 36.29 -40.84
CA SER A 19 31.09 34.89 -41.30
C SER A 19 31.89 34.05 -40.30
N VAL A 20 31.19 33.34 -39.42
CA VAL A 20 31.79 32.25 -38.61
C VAL A 20 31.34 30.93 -39.23
N SER A 21 32.32 30.20 -39.74
CA SER A 21 32.16 28.86 -40.32
C SER A 21 31.63 27.90 -39.25
N CYS A 22 30.43 27.35 -39.46
CA CYS A 22 29.90 26.25 -38.66
C CYS A 22 30.73 24.99 -38.93
N SER A 23 31.72 24.74 -38.07
CA SER A 23 32.21 23.39 -37.83
C SER A 23 31.12 22.64 -37.07
N ASN A 24 30.38 21.77 -37.77
CA ASN A 24 29.48 20.80 -37.16
C ASN A 24 30.32 19.83 -36.31
N ARG A 25 30.45 20.14 -35.02
CA ARG A 25 30.80 19.16 -34.01
C ARG A 25 29.48 18.68 -33.41
N THR A 26 28.92 17.64 -34.00
CA THR A 26 27.93 16.79 -33.35
C THR A 26 28.55 16.29 -32.04
N GLN A 27 28.22 16.96 -30.94
CA GLN A 27 28.26 16.30 -29.65
C GLN A 27 27.10 15.30 -29.66
N ASP A 28 27.44 14.03 -29.87
CA ASP A 28 26.58 12.92 -29.45
C ASP A 28 26.37 13.05 -27.94
N VAL A 29 25.32 13.78 -27.56
CA VAL A 29 24.71 13.62 -26.24
C VAL A 29 23.93 12.32 -26.35
N ASN A 30 24.63 11.21 -26.09
CA ASN A 30 23.99 9.95 -25.78
C ASN A 30 23.31 10.13 -24.41
N SER A 31 22.11 10.72 -24.41
CA SER A 31 21.24 10.65 -23.25
C SER A 31 20.77 9.21 -23.20
N ASP A 32 21.37 8.40 -22.32
CA ASP A 32 20.82 7.10 -21.97
C ASP A 32 19.35 7.30 -21.60
N ARG A 33 18.44 6.89 -22.50
CA ARG A 33 16.99 6.95 -22.22
C ARG A 33 16.71 5.87 -21.18
N VAL A 34 16.77 6.25 -19.91
CA VAL A 34 16.25 5.44 -18.80
C VAL A 34 14.81 5.10 -19.15
N THR A 35 14.52 3.82 -19.38
CA THR A 35 13.15 3.40 -19.69
C THR A 35 12.28 3.55 -18.44
N ALA A 36 10.96 3.62 -18.62
CA ALA A 36 10.04 3.60 -17.49
C ALA A 36 10.28 2.38 -16.56
N GLY A 37 10.60 1.23 -17.15
CA GLY A 37 10.98 0.01 -16.44
C GLY A 37 12.24 0.17 -15.61
N ASP A 38 13.28 0.81 -16.14
CA ASP A 38 14.52 1.08 -15.39
C ASP A 38 14.25 2.03 -14.21
N SER A 39 13.42 3.05 -14.45
CA SER A 39 13.10 4.06 -13.45
C SER A 39 12.40 3.51 -12.21
N ILE A 40 11.54 2.49 -12.33
CA ILE A 40 10.90 1.89 -11.17
C ILE A 40 11.79 0.82 -10.51
N ARG A 41 12.64 0.13 -11.29
CA ARG A 41 13.64 -0.82 -10.77
C ARG A 41 14.72 -0.15 -9.93
N GLU A 42 15.01 1.13 -10.18
CA GLU A 42 15.92 1.93 -9.37
C GLU A 42 15.37 2.24 -7.97
N LEU A 43 14.05 2.21 -7.79
CA LEU A 43 13.41 2.40 -6.48
C LEU A 43 13.57 1.13 -5.64
N LYS A 44 14.64 1.09 -4.84
CA LYS A 44 14.95 -0.03 -3.95
C LYS A 44 14.97 0.41 -2.50
N LEU A 45 14.48 -0.46 -1.63
CA LEU A 45 14.69 -0.30 -0.20
C LEU A 45 16.17 -0.56 0.14
N THR A 46 16.90 0.46 0.58
CA THR A 46 18.28 0.31 1.06
C THR A 46 18.33 0.12 2.58
N ARG A 47 19.48 -0.27 3.11
CA ARG A 47 19.70 -0.41 4.56
C ARG A 47 19.48 0.92 5.30
N GLU A 48 19.95 2.02 4.72
CA GLU A 48 19.82 3.36 5.30
C GLU A 48 18.34 3.78 5.38
N THR A 49 17.59 3.61 4.28
CA THR A 49 16.15 3.88 4.27
C THR A 49 15.39 2.93 5.20
N ALA A 50 15.75 1.64 5.24
CA ALA A 50 15.17 0.67 6.17
C ALA A 50 15.36 1.08 7.63
N SER A 51 16.57 1.54 8.01
CA SER A 51 16.86 2.07 9.34
C SER A 51 16.03 3.33 9.67
N GLY A 52 15.87 4.24 8.71
CA GLY A 52 15.01 5.41 8.87
C GLY A 52 13.54 5.04 9.11
N LEU A 53 13.00 4.11 8.32
CA LEU A 53 11.61 3.67 8.40
C LEU A 53 11.33 2.84 9.66
N SER A 54 12.27 2.00 10.12
CA SER A 54 12.11 1.23 11.37
C SER A 54 11.93 2.16 12.58
N ARG A 55 12.69 3.26 12.64
CA ARG A 55 12.56 4.27 13.70
C ARG A 55 11.19 4.96 13.70
N LEU A 56 10.50 5.06 12.57
CA LEU A 56 9.13 5.60 12.54
C LEU A 56 8.17 4.69 13.32
N ALA A 57 8.23 3.38 13.08
CA ALA A 57 7.40 2.40 13.78
C ALA A 57 7.80 2.25 15.26
N LEU A 58 9.10 2.26 15.58
CA LEU A 58 9.56 2.18 16.97
C LEU A 58 9.08 3.36 17.83
N ARG A 59 8.95 4.56 17.26
CA ARG A 59 8.34 5.71 17.95
C ARG A 59 6.87 5.50 18.30
N CYS A 60 6.19 4.61 17.58
CA CYS A 60 4.78 4.30 17.79
C CYS A 60 4.59 3.09 18.71
N ILE A 61 5.32 1.99 18.52
CA ILE A 61 4.97 0.64 19.03
C ILE A 61 4.71 0.53 20.55
N GLN A 62 5.20 1.46 21.37
CA GLN A 62 4.93 1.54 22.82
C GLN A 62 4.10 2.77 23.25
N LYS A 63 3.70 3.64 22.32
CA LYS A 63 2.99 4.91 22.53
C LYS A 63 1.48 4.70 22.52
N GLU A 64 0.87 4.79 23.71
CA GLU A 64 -0.56 4.52 23.89
C GLU A 64 -1.50 5.63 23.42
N TYR A 65 -1.05 6.90 23.35
CA TYR A 65 -1.92 8.03 23.01
C TYR A 65 -1.26 9.02 22.03
N PRO A 66 -2.06 9.71 21.17
CA PRO A 66 -3.50 9.55 20.98
C PRO A 66 -3.87 8.21 20.34
N ASN A 67 -5.07 7.69 20.64
CA ASN A 67 -5.57 6.42 20.09
C ASN A 67 -7.09 6.48 19.83
N LYS A 68 -7.52 5.81 18.76
CA LYS A 68 -8.88 5.70 18.23
C LYS A 68 -9.27 4.22 18.21
N PRO A 69 -9.76 3.65 19.32
CA PRO A 69 -10.08 2.22 19.40
C PRO A 69 -11.29 1.79 18.55
N ALA A 70 -12.14 2.75 18.11
CA ALA A 70 -13.23 2.55 17.15
C ALA A 70 -14.12 1.31 17.40
N HIS A 71 -14.53 1.09 18.65
CA HIS A 71 -15.16 -0.16 19.08
C HIS A 71 -16.59 0.02 19.63
N VAL A 72 -17.39 -1.05 19.65
CA VAL A 72 -18.72 -1.05 20.26
C VAL A 72 -18.60 -1.34 21.75
N MET A 73 -19.04 -0.46 22.63
CA MET A 73 -19.06 -0.73 24.07
C MET A 73 -20.27 -1.60 24.44
N ASN A 74 -20.04 -2.80 24.96
CA ASN A 74 -21.06 -3.69 25.50
C ASN A 74 -21.65 -3.15 26.81
N ASP A 75 -20.80 -2.64 27.69
CA ASP A 75 -21.21 -1.99 28.93
C ASP A 75 -20.12 -1.05 29.47
N LYS A 76 -20.40 -0.40 30.60
CA LYS A 76 -19.52 0.62 31.21
C LYS A 76 -18.13 0.10 31.63
N SER A 77 -17.94 -1.21 31.79
CA SER A 77 -16.66 -1.80 32.19
C SER A 77 -15.63 -1.80 31.05
N GLU A 78 -16.05 -1.55 29.82
CA GLU A 78 -15.19 -1.48 28.64
C GLU A 78 -14.61 -0.08 28.39
N VAL A 79 -14.92 0.90 29.25
CA VAL A 79 -14.20 2.18 29.28
C VAL A 79 -12.81 1.94 29.88
N GLN A 80 -11.90 1.49 29.03
CA GLN A 80 -10.54 1.09 29.39
C GLN A 80 -9.51 1.81 28.52
N SER A 81 -8.24 1.76 28.94
CA SER A 81 -7.15 2.31 28.14
C SER A 81 -6.88 1.44 26.90
N PRO A 82 -6.30 1.99 25.81
CA PRO A 82 -5.94 1.21 24.63
C PRO A 82 -5.06 0.00 24.96
N GLY A 83 -4.06 0.15 25.84
CA GLY A 83 -3.19 -0.95 26.24
C GLY A 83 -3.91 -2.04 27.05
N ALA A 84 -4.96 -1.70 27.79
CA ALA A 84 -5.78 -2.68 28.50
C ALA A 84 -6.71 -3.45 27.54
N LEU A 85 -7.23 -2.79 26.50
CA LEU A 85 -8.09 -3.42 25.50
C LEU A 85 -7.30 -4.28 24.49
N HIS A 86 -6.14 -3.78 24.07
CA HIS A 86 -5.35 -4.30 22.96
C HIS A 86 -3.85 -4.35 23.31
N PRO A 87 -3.44 -5.22 24.26
CA PRO A 87 -2.07 -5.22 24.79
C PRO A 87 -1.00 -5.56 23.75
N THR A 88 -1.36 -6.18 22.62
CA THR A 88 -0.43 -6.39 21.51
C THR A 88 -0.40 -5.16 20.61
N PHE A 89 -1.56 -4.59 20.25
CA PHE A 89 -1.69 -3.60 19.18
C PHE A 89 -2.19 -2.22 19.65
N TYR A 90 -1.68 -1.71 20.77
CA TYR A 90 -2.06 -0.38 21.31
C TYR A 90 -1.17 0.78 20.85
N GLY A 91 0.06 0.47 20.40
CA GLY A 91 1.13 1.43 20.13
C GLY A 91 0.99 2.21 18.82
N CYS A 92 -0.20 2.67 18.47
CA CYS A 92 -0.39 3.54 17.30
C CYS A 92 -1.71 4.29 17.41
N PHE A 93 -2.06 5.07 16.40
CA PHE A 93 -3.31 5.82 16.37
C PHE A 93 -4.53 4.90 16.43
N ASP A 94 -4.49 3.72 15.84
CA ASP A 94 -5.52 2.68 15.96
C ASP A 94 -4.92 1.28 15.84
N TRP A 95 -5.77 0.26 16.03
CA TRP A 95 -5.36 -1.14 16.11
C TRP A 95 -4.66 -1.61 14.82
N HIS A 96 -5.26 -1.37 13.64
CA HIS A 96 -4.63 -1.82 12.39
C HIS A 96 -3.35 -1.04 12.08
N SER A 97 -3.27 0.25 12.41
CA SER A 97 -2.02 1.00 12.25
C SER A 97 -0.90 0.44 13.13
N ALA A 98 -1.21 -0.07 14.32
CA ALA A 98 -0.24 -0.81 15.12
C ALA A 98 0.15 -2.12 14.43
N VAL A 99 -0.80 -2.88 13.86
CA VAL A 99 -0.49 -4.09 13.08
C VAL A 99 0.42 -3.80 11.89
N HIS A 100 0.21 -2.70 11.15
CA HIS A 100 1.10 -2.27 10.06
C HIS A 100 2.52 -2.06 10.55
N GLY A 101 2.69 -1.37 11.69
CA GLY A 101 3.98 -1.12 12.33
C GLY A 101 4.68 -2.43 12.69
N HIS A 102 3.97 -3.40 13.28
CA HIS A 102 4.51 -4.71 13.60
C HIS A 102 4.95 -5.47 12.35
N TRP A 103 4.09 -5.53 11.32
CA TRP A 103 4.45 -6.17 10.05
C TRP A 103 5.69 -5.51 9.42
N MET A 104 5.74 -4.18 9.39
CA MET A 104 6.88 -3.45 8.81
C MET A 104 8.16 -3.77 9.57
N LEU A 105 8.14 -3.79 10.90
CA LEU A 105 9.31 -4.11 11.72
C LEU A 105 9.81 -5.55 11.48
N VAL A 106 8.91 -6.54 11.41
CA VAL A 106 9.27 -7.92 11.06
C VAL A 106 9.86 -7.99 9.65
N ARG A 107 9.23 -7.32 8.68
CA ARG A 107 9.70 -7.26 7.29
C ARG A 107 11.11 -6.67 7.19
N LEU A 108 11.35 -5.56 7.88
CA LEU A 108 12.65 -4.88 7.87
C LEU A 108 13.73 -5.72 8.56
N LEU A 109 13.43 -6.35 9.70
CA LEU A 109 14.35 -7.30 10.36
C LEU A 109 14.71 -8.48 9.44
N ARG A 110 13.72 -9.02 8.71
CA ARG A 110 13.96 -10.15 7.81
C ARG A 110 14.86 -9.77 6.63
N LEU A 111 14.66 -8.59 6.06
CA LEU A 111 15.43 -8.11 4.91
C LEU A 111 16.81 -7.55 5.28
N PHE A 112 16.92 -6.94 6.46
CA PHE A 112 18.11 -6.26 6.97
C PHE A 112 18.37 -6.68 8.42
N PRO A 113 18.83 -7.93 8.65
CA PRO A 113 18.99 -8.47 10.01
C PRO A 113 20.08 -7.76 10.83
N ASP A 114 20.95 -6.99 10.19
CA ASP A 114 22.07 -6.25 10.78
C ASP A 114 21.76 -4.76 11.01
N LEU A 115 20.48 -4.35 10.97
CA LEU A 115 20.10 -2.96 11.29
C LEU A 115 20.60 -2.56 12.69
N PRO A 116 21.06 -1.31 12.89
CA PRO A 116 21.40 -0.81 14.22
C PRO A 116 20.25 -0.93 15.23
N GLU A 117 19.01 -0.84 14.75
CA GLU A 117 17.79 -0.97 15.54
C GLU A 117 17.38 -2.42 15.84
N ALA A 118 18.09 -3.44 15.32
CA ALA A 118 17.59 -4.81 15.31
C ALA A 118 17.22 -5.35 16.72
N GLU A 119 18.07 -5.11 17.71
CA GLU A 119 17.82 -5.52 19.10
C GLU A 119 16.64 -4.77 19.73
N GLU A 120 16.50 -3.47 19.43
CA GLU A 120 15.37 -2.66 19.91
C GLU A 120 14.04 -3.17 19.31
N ILE A 121 14.05 -3.50 18.02
CA ILE A 121 12.89 -4.07 17.33
C ILE A 121 12.51 -5.42 17.95
N ARG A 122 13.48 -6.32 18.16
CA ARG A 122 13.22 -7.63 18.77
C ARG A 122 12.62 -7.50 20.17
N SER A 123 13.21 -6.63 21.00
CA SER A 123 12.72 -6.36 22.36
C SER A 123 11.26 -5.83 22.36
N ALA A 124 10.95 -4.88 21.47
CA ALA A 124 9.59 -4.36 21.35
C ALA A 124 8.59 -5.44 20.90
N LEU A 125 8.93 -6.20 19.85
CA LEU A 125 8.09 -7.28 19.32
C LEU A 125 7.88 -8.41 20.35
N ASP A 126 8.92 -8.79 21.10
CA ASP A 126 8.83 -9.77 22.18
C ASP A 126 7.84 -9.36 23.26
N LYS A 127 7.87 -8.08 23.65
CA LYS A 127 6.93 -7.55 24.65
C LYS A 127 5.51 -7.55 24.12
N ASN A 128 5.26 -7.03 22.92
CA ASN A 128 3.91 -6.89 22.37
C ASN A 128 3.27 -8.24 22.03
N MET A 129 4.01 -9.14 21.37
CA MET A 129 3.53 -10.45 20.91
C MET A 129 3.80 -11.59 21.90
N ALA A 130 3.92 -11.27 23.19
CA ALA A 130 3.86 -12.27 24.25
C ALA A 130 2.54 -13.05 24.17
N ALA A 131 2.58 -14.35 24.49
CA ALA A 131 1.44 -15.24 24.31
C ALA A 131 0.19 -14.77 25.08
N GLU A 132 0.38 -14.26 26.29
CA GLU A 132 -0.67 -13.69 27.13
C GLU A 132 -1.35 -12.46 26.51
N ASN A 133 -0.61 -11.62 25.78
CA ASN A 133 -1.16 -10.45 25.11
C ASN A 133 -1.99 -10.85 23.89
N ILE A 134 -1.49 -11.80 23.10
CA ILE A 134 -2.25 -12.35 21.97
C ILE A 134 -3.56 -13.01 22.44
N LEU A 135 -3.51 -13.77 23.53
CA LEU A 135 -4.72 -14.38 24.11
C LEU A 135 -5.73 -13.32 24.59
N ALA A 136 -5.27 -12.16 25.04
CA ALA A 136 -6.16 -11.04 25.36
C ALA A 136 -6.83 -10.46 24.12
N GLU A 137 -6.11 -10.31 22.99
CA GLU A 137 -6.68 -9.91 21.70
C GLU A 137 -7.75 -10.91 21.22
N VAL A 138 -7.47 -12.22 21.32
CA VAL A 138 -8.42 -13.28 20.98
C VAL A 138 -9.68 -13.17 21.83
N LYS A 139 -9.51 -13.06 23.15
CA LYS A 139 -10.63 -12.90 24.09
C LYS A 139 -11.45 -11.65 23.77
N TYR A 140 -10.79 -10.54 23.41
CA TYR A 140 -11.47 -9.33 22.99
C TYR A 140 -12.32 -9.59 21.74
N LEU A 141 -11.75 -10.18 20.68
CA LEU A 141 -12.49 -10.47 19.45
C LEU A 141 -13.71 -11.38 19.69
N GLN A 142 -13.62 -12.35 20.61
CA GLN A 142 -14.70 -13.30 20.90
C GLN A 142 -15.87 -12.70 21.70
N GLN A 143 -15.77 -11.46 22.18
CA GLN A 143 -16.86 -10.81 22.89
C GLN A 143 -18.08 -10.54 21.99
N PRO A 144 -19.29 -10.42 22.58
CA PRO A 144 -20.46 -9.93 21.88
C PRO A 144 -20.20 -8.59 21.17
N ASN A 145 -20.89 -8.36 20.06
CA ASN A 145 -20.82 -7.13 19.26
C ASN A 145 -19.45 -6.79 18.63
N ARG A 146 -18.48 -7.73 18.64
CA ARG A 146 -17.15 -7.56 18.01
C ARG A 146 -17.02 -8.18 16.62
N LYS A 147 -18.07 -8.79 16.07
CA LYS A 147 -18.01 -9.53 14.79
C LYS A 147 -17.51 -8.70 13.60
N SER A 148 -17.74 -7.39 13.61
CA SER A 148 -17.35 -6.45 12.54
C SER A 148 -16.10 -5.63 12.84
N PHE A 149 -15.52 -5.77 14.04
CA PHE A 149 -14.30 -5.03 14.40
C PHE A 149 -13.20 -5.32 13.38
N GLU A 150 -12.59 -4.26 12.84
CA GLU A 150 -11.48 -4.30 11.87
C GLU A 150 -11.79 -5.02 10.53
N ARG A 151 -13.07 -5.23 10.22
CA ARG A 151 -13.50 -5.86 8.97
C ARG A 151 -13.31 -4.93 7.76
N THR A 152 -12.68 -5.35 6.67
CA THR A 152 -11.71 -6.46 6.51
C THR A 152 -10.26 -5.96 6.54
N TYR A 153 -10.05 -4.67 6.85
CA TYR A 153 -8.75 -4.02 6.74
C TYR A 153 -7.72 -4.54 7.74
N GLY A 154 -8.02 -4.42 9.04
CA GLY A 154 -7.14 -4.93 10.08
C GLY A 154 -7.01 -6.46 10.00
N TRP A 155 -8.07 -7.16 9.56
CA TRP A 155 -8.00 -8.61 9.31
C TRP A 155 -6.93 -8.94 8.26
N ALA A 156 -6.93 -8.25 7.12
CA ALA A 156 -5.95 -8.43 6.07
C ALA A 156 -4.52 -8.13 6.52
N TRP A 157 -4.31 -7.03 7.24
CA TRP A 157 -2.99 -6.68 7.76
C TRP A 157 -2.48 -7.65 8.82
N LEU A 158 -3.35 -8.21 9.65
CA LEU A 158 -2.94 -9.24 10.60
C LEU A 158 -2.51 -10.51 9.89
N LEU A 159 -3.26 -10.95 8.88
CA LEU A 159 -2.87 -12.10 8.05
C LEU A 159 -1.57 -11.82 7.30
N LYS A 160 -1.31 -10.57 6.90
CA LYS A 160 -0.05 -10.16 6.29
C LYS A 160 1.14 -10.24 7.26
N LEU A 161 0.94 -9.85 8.52
CA LEU A 161 1.93 -10.09 9.59
C LEU A 161 2.21 -11.57 9.77
N ALA A 162 1.16 -12.40 9.82
CA ALA A 162 1.29 -13.85 9.95
C ALA A 162 2.03 -14.49 8.77
N GLU A 163 1.75 -14.05 7.53
CA GLU A 163 2.47 -14.48 6.32
C GLU A 163 3.98 -14.19 6.43
N GLU A 164 4.34 -12.97 6.87
CA GLU A 164 5.75 -12.57 6.98
C GLU A 164 6.50 -13.43 8.02
N LEU A 165 5.87 -13.71 9.16
CA LEU A 165 6.42 -14.56 10.22
C LEU A 165 6.52 -16.03 9.79
N HIS A 166 5.47 -16.57 9.14
CA HIS A 166 5.44 -17.95 8.68
C HIS A 166 6.61 -18.26 7.73
N GLY A 167 6.93 -17.32 6.85
CA GLY A 167 8.03 -17.45 5.88
C GLY A 167 9.43 -17.18 6.45
N TRP A 168 9.60 -16.96 7.76
CA TRP A 168 10.88 -16.51 8.32
C TRP A 168 11.56 -17.58 9.17
N ASN A 169 12.71 -18.06 8.69
CA ASN A 169 13.56 -19.03 9.40
C ASN A 169 14.43 -18.34 10.48
N ASP A 170 13.80 -17.83 11.53
CA ASP A 170 14.45 -17.15 12.66
C ASP A 170 13.88 -17.68 14.00
N PRO A 171 14.69 -17.84 15.06
CA PRO A 171 14.20 -18.33 16.35
C PRO A 171 13.09 -17.46 16.97
N ASP A 172 13.21 -16.14 16.91
CA ASP A 172 12.19 -15.23 17.44
C ASP A 172 11.00 -15.18 16.49
N GLY A 173 11.25 -15.15 15.17
CA GLY A 173 10.20 -15.25 14.15
C GLY A 173 9.28 -16.46 14.34
N ARG A 174 9.84 -17.64 14.59
CA ARG A 174 9.07 -18.86 14.89
C ARG A 174 8.29 -18.76 16.21
N ARG A 175 8.90 -18.20 17.25
CA ARG A 175 8.24 -17.99 18.55
C ARG A 175 7.04 -17.06 18.40
N TRP A 176 7.23 -15.92 17.74
CA TRP A 176 6.17 -14.95 17.47
C TRP A 176 5.07 -15.52 16.58
N SER A 177 5.43 -16.27 15.53
CA SER A 177 4.46 -16.98 14.70
C SER A 177 3.60 -17.92 15.54
N SER A 178 4.21 -18.73 16.42
CA SER A 178 3.47 -19.64 17.30
C SER A 178 2.59 -18.91 18.31
N ASN A 179 3.03 -17.77 18.83
CA ASN A 179 2.22 -16.97 19.76
C ASN A 179 1.04 -16.30 19.06
N LEU A 180 1.23 -15.85 17.81
CA LEU A 180 0.22 -15.13 17.02
C LEU A 180 -0.88 -16.06 16.47
N GLU A 181 -0.58 -17.36 16.30
CA GLU A 181 -1.46 -18.34 15.66
C GLU A 181 -2.92 -18.34 16.16
N PRO A 182 -3.22 -18.31 17.48
CA PRO A 182 -4.61 -18.31 17.95
C PRO A 182 -5.42 -17.10 17.45
N LEU A 183 -4.79 -15.95 17.28
CA LEU A 183 -5.45 -14.75 16.74
C LEU A 183 -5.63 -14.84 15.22
N VAL A 184 -4.68 -15.48 14.54
CA VAL A 184 -4.77 -15.76 13.10
C VAL A 184 -5.91 -16.72 12.81
N GLU A 185 -6.07 -17.78 13.61
CA GLU A 185 -7.19 -18.73 13.52
C GLU A 185 -8.55 -18.01 13.71
N GLU A 186 -8.66 -17.11 14.69
CA GLU A 186 -9.86 -16.31 14.92
C GLU A 186 -10.18 -15.39 13.72
N ILE A 187 -9.18 -14.73 13.13
CA ILE A 187 -9.37 -13.90 11.93
C ILE A 187 -9.72 -14.74 10.69
N ALA A 188 -9.06 -15.87 10.47
CA ALA A 188 -9.36 -16.77 9.37
C ALA A 188 -10.80 -17.32 9.49
N GLY A 189 -11.21 -17.71 10.70
CA GLY A 189 -12.58 -18.11 11.02
C GLY A 189 -13.61 -17.03 10.69
N ARG A 190 -13.27 -15.75 10.93
CA ARG A 190 -14.14 -14.62 10.57
C ARG A 190 -14.32 -14.44 9.07
N TYR A 191 -13.29 -14.67 8.26
CA TYR A 191 -13.44 -14.70 6.80
C TYR A 191 -14.40 -15.81 6.37
N LEU A 192 -14.18 -17.03 6.89
CA LEU A 192 -15.02 -18.21 6.63
C LEU A 192 -16.48 -17.99 7.04
N ASP A 193 -16.72 -17.25 8.11
CA ASP A 193 -18.05 -16.92 8.60
C ASP A 193 -18.68 -15.76 7.80
N PHE A 194 -17.94 -14.68 7.55
CA PHE A 194 -18.45 -13.44 6.96
C PHE A 194 -18.68 -13.51 5.44
N LEU A 195 -17.67 -13.90 4.66
CA LEU A 195 -17.72 -13.76 3.20
C LEU A 195 -18.87 -14.55 2.55
N PRO A 196 -19.26 -15.75 3.02
CA PRO A 196 -20.43 -16.44 2.49
C PRO A 196 -21.73 -15.63 2.57
N ARG A 197 -21.82 -14.70 3.53
CA ARG A 197 -23.00 -13.85 3.78
C ARG A 197 -22.91 -12.47 3.15
N GLN A 198 -21.74 -12.06 2.68
CA GLN A 198 -21.60 -10.81 1.95
C GLN A 198 -22.12 -11.01 0.53
N THR A 199 -23.18 -10.27 0.18
CA THR A 199 -23.80 -10.37 -1.15
C THR A 199 -23.08 -9.50 -2.18
N TYR A 200 -22.61 -8.33 -1.78
CA TYR A 200 -21.98 -7.35 -2.67
C TYR A 200 -20.57 -7.01 -2.19
N PRO A 201 -19.58 -6.91 -3.09
CA PRO A 201 -18.27 -6.39 -2.72
C PRO A 201 -18.34 -4.90 -2.38
N ILE A 202 -17.44 -4.45 -1.51
CA ILE A 202 -17.28 -3.04 -1.15
C ILE A 202 -16.13 -2.46 -1.98
N ARG A 203 -16.44 -1.48 -2.85
CA ARG A 203 -15.52 -0.85 -3.81
C ARG A 203 -15.12 0.57 -3.45
N THR A 204 -14.88 0.84 -2.16
CA THR A 204 -14.40 2.15 -1.69
C THR A 204 -12.87 2.19 -1.66
N GLY A 205 -12.26 3.38 -1.80
CA GLY A 205 -10.81 3.55 -1.76
C GLY A 205 -10.23 3.62 -0.35
N VAL A 206 -11.01 3.24 0.67
CA VAL A 206 -10.58 3.20 2.08
C VAL A 206 -10.80 1.81 2.70
N HIS A 207 -10.59 1.72 4.02
CA HIS A 207 -10.48 0.51 4.84
C HIS A 207 -11.34 -0.70 4.42
N PRO A 208 -12.68 -0.62 4.25
CA PRO A 208 -13.50 -1.81 4.02
C PRO A 208 -13.43 -2.34 2.57
N ASN A 209 -12.48 -1.90 1.75
CA ASN A 209 -12.27 -2.42 0.39
C ASN A 209 -12.15 -3.95 0.39
N THR A 210 -13.11 -4.62 -0.26
CA THR A 210 -13.20 -6.09 -0.25
C THR A 210 -12.06 -6.72 -1.04
N ALA A 211 -11.62 -6.11 -2.14
CA ALA A 211 -10.55 -6.65 -2.97
C ALA A 211 -9.21 -6.67 -2.20
N PHE A 212 -8.87 -5.59 -1.49
CA PHE A 212 -7.70 -5.53 -0.62
C PHE A 212 -7.78 -6.58 0.50
N GLY A 213 -8.93 -6.65 1.17
CA GLY A 213 -9.19 -7.61 2.23
C GLY A 213 -8.89 -9.05 1.80
N ILE A 214 -9.39 -9.42 0.62
CA ILE A 214 -9.19 -10.76 0.04
C ILE A 214 -7.76 -10.97 -0.44
N ALA A 215 -7.13 -9.97 -1.09
CA ALA A 215 -5.80 -10.13 -1.70
C ALA A 215 -4.73 -10.54 -0.67
N PHE A 216 -4.67 -9.85 0.48
CA PHE A 216 -3.71 -10.18 1.54
C PHE A 216 -4.06 -11.50 2.24
N ALA A 217 -5.36 -11.75 2.48
CA ALA A 217 -5.79 -13.01 3.05
C ALA A 217 -5.45 -14.21 2.14
N LEU A 218 -5.48 -14.02 0.82
CA LEU A 218 -5.16 -15.04 -0.17
C LEU A 218 -3.67 -15.37 -0.17
N ASP A 219 -2.81 -14.35 -0.10
CA ASP A 219 -1.35 -14.55 0.01
C ASP A 219 -1.00 -15.33 1.27
N TYR A 220 -1.59 -14.97 2.42
CA TYR A 220 -1.45 -15.72 3.66
C TYR A 220 -1.96 -17.16 3.52
N ALA A 221 -3.16 -17.38 2.97
CA ALA A 221 -3.75 -18.71 2.85
C ALA A 221 -2.86 -19.64 2.02
N ARG A 222 -2.25 -19.13 0.95
CA ARG A 222 -1.29 -19.87 0.13
C ARG A 222 0.01 -20.14 0.87
N ALA A 223 0.57 -19.13 1.54
CA ALA A 223 1.83 -19.28 2.28
C ALA A 223 1.71 -20.30 3.42
N SER A 224 0.58 -20.31 4.13
CA SER A 224 0.29 -21.21 5.26
C SER A 224 -0.27 -22.58 4.85
N GLY A 225 -0.64 -22.77 3.58
CA GLY A 225 -1.30 -23.99 3.12
C GLY A 225 -2.75 -24.14 3.58
N ASN A 226 -3.42 -23.06 3.99
CA ASN A 226 -4.82 -23.07 4.41
C ASN A 226 -5.77 -23.17 3.19
N ALA A 227 -5.94 -24.39 2.69
CA ALA A 227 -6.74 -24.66 1.49
C ALA A 227 -8.21 -24.25 1.63
N GLY A 228 -8.79 -24.35 2.83
CA GLY A 228 -10.18 -23.95 3.08
C GLY A 228 -10.39 -22.45 2.89
N LEU A 229 -9.50 -21.64 3.47
CA LEU A 229 -9.50 -20.20 3.31
C LEU A 229 -9.20 -19.80 1.86
N GLU A 230 -8.17 -20.38 1.23
CA GLU A 230 -7.83 -20.10 -0.17
C GLU A 230 -9.02 -20.35 -1.11
N ASN A 231 -9.69 -21.51 -0.98
CA ASN A 231 -10.82 -21.85 -1.83
C ASN A 231 -11.97 -20.84 -1.69
N LEU A 232 -12.32 -20.45 -0.46
CA LEU A 232 -13.35 -19.43 -0.23
C LEU A 232 -12.96 -18.08 -0.86
N LEU A 233 -11.73 -17.64 -0.66
CA LEU A 233 -11.25 -16.35 -1.16
C LEU A 233 -11.25 -16.31 -2.69
N LYS A 234 -10.82 -17.40 -3.35
CA LYS A 234 -10.92 -17.55 -4.81
C LYS A 234 -12.36 -17.52 -5.28
N GLU A 235 -13.23 -18.34 -4.68
CA GLU A 235 -14.67 -18.40 -5.01
C GLU A 235 -15.30 -17.00 -4.94
N ARG A 236 -15.08 -16.28 -3.83
CA ARG A 236 -15.68 -14.95 -3.61
C ARG A 236 -15.13 -13.91 -4.57
N SER A 237 -13.84 -13.98 -4.93
CA SER A 237 -13.25 -13.11 -5.96
C SER A 237 -13.97 -13.27 -7.30
N PHE A 238 -14.20 -14.51 -7.75
CA PHE A 238 -14.92 -14.76 -9.01
C PHE A 238 -16.38 -14.35 -8.95
N ILE A 239 -17.07 -14.58 -7.82
CA ILE A 239 -18.47 -14.15 -7.64
C ILE A 239 -18.60 -12.62 -7.71
N TYR A 240 -17.69 -11.89 -7.09
CA TYR A 240 -17.77 -10.43 -6.97
C TYR A 240 -17.34 -9.69 -8.22
N TYR A 241 -16.29 -10.17 -8.89
CA TYR A 241 -15.54 -9.38 -9.88
C TYR A 241 -15.35 -10.10 -11.22
N GLY A 242 -15.62 -11.40 -11.30
CA GLY A 242 -15.32 -12.21 -12.49
C GLY A 242 -16.11 -11.80 -13.76
N LYS A 243 -17.18 -11.02 -13.61
CA LYS A 243 -18.02 -10.51 -14.70
C LYS A 243 -17.92 -8.99 -14.88
N ASP A 244 -17.07 -8.33 -14.11
CA ASP A 244 -16.93 -6.88 -14.19
C ASP A 244 -16.27 -6.51 -15.52
N GLU A 245 -16.79 -5.45 -16.13
CA GLU A 245 -16.35 -4.90 -17.41
C GLU A 245 -16.62 -3.40 -17.42
N ASN A 246 -15.90 -2.64 -18.26
CA ASN A 246 -16.06 -1.20 -18.41
C ASN A 246 -16.06 -0.44 -17.07
N TYR A 247 -15.09 -0.73 -16.20
CA TYR A 247 -15.02 -0.12 -14.88
C TYR A 247 -14.95 1.41 -14.98
N PRO A 248 -15.76 2.17 -14.22
CA PRO A 248 -15.81 3.64 -14.30
C PRO A 248 -14.63 4.30 -13.56
N ALA A 249 -13.39 3.93 -13.92
CA ALA A 249 -12.16 4.40 -13.29
C ALA A 249 -11.97 5.93 -13.36
N ALA A 250 -12.65 6.60 -14.30
CA ALA A 250 -12.66 8.06 -14.41
C ALA A 250 -13.25 8.78 -13.19
N TRP A 251 -13.96 8.07 -12.31
CA TRP A 251 -14.53 8.62 -11.06
C TRP A 251 -13.55 8.59 -9.88
N GLU A 252 -12.42 7.91 -10.02
CA GLU A 252 -11.36 7.95 -9.02
C GLU A 252 -10.47 9.19 -9.20
N PRO A 253 -9.83 9.71 -8.14
CA PRO A 253 -9.94 9.26 -6.74
C PRO A 253 -11.03 9.97 -5.95
N GLY A 254 -11.50 9.34 -4.88
CA GLY A 254 -12.14 10.01 -3.75
C GLY A 254 -11.13 10.82 -2.93
N GLY A 255 -11.59 11.87 -2.25
CA GLY A 255 -10.70 12.82 -1.55
C GLY A 255 -9.96 12.30 -0.31
N GLU A 256 -10.26 11.09 0.14
CA GLU A 256 -9.61 10.43 1.28
C GLU A 256 -9.13 9.00 0.95
N ASP A 257 -9.06 8.67 -0.34
CA ASP A 257 -8.66 7.35 -0.79
C ASP A 257 -7.18 7.10 -0.48
N PHE A 258 -6.88 5.88 -0.03
CA PHE A 258 -5.53 5.31 -0.01
C PHE A 258 -5.42 4.01 -0.82
N PHE A 259 -6.53 3.61 -1.45
CA PHE A 259 -6.61 2.54 -2.44
C PHE A 259 -7.33 3.04 -3.68
N SER A 260 -6.89 2.55 -4.85
CA SER A 260 -7.70 2.60 -6.07
C SER A 260 -8.61 1.38 -6.07
N PRO A 261 -9.95 1.53 -5.95
CA PRO A 261 -10.87 0.41 -6.06
C PRO A 261 -10.67 -0.40 -7.35
N CYS A 262 -10.49 0.29 -8.48
CA CYS A 262 -10.23 -0.31 -9.79
C CYS A 262 -8.96 -1.18 -9.80
N LEU A 263 -7.83 -0.61 -9.38
CA LEU A 263 -6.56 -1.32 -9.48
C LEU A 263 -6.42 -2.39 -8.40
N MET A 264 -7.10 -2.23 -7.26
CA MET A 264 -7.13 -3.27 -6.23
C MET A 264 -7.96 -4.48 -6.66
N GLU A 265 -9.06 -4.24 -7.38
CA GLU A 265 -9.84 -5.31 -8.01
C GLU A 265 -9.00 -6.06 -9.05
N ALA A 266 -8.35 -5.34 -9.97
CA ALA A 266 -7.46 -5.98 -10.96
C ALA A 266 -6.27 -6.70 -10.32
N ASP A 267 -5.67 -6.16 -9.25
CA ASP A 267 -4.59 -6.81 -8.49
C ASP A 267 -5.04 -8.10 -7.80
N LEU A 268 -6.30 -8.16 -7.33
CA LEU A 268 -6.88 -9.40 -6.82
C LEU A 268 -7.12 -10.39 -7.97
N MET A 269 -7.72 -9.93 -9.07
CA MET A 269 -8.11 -10.82 -10.17
C MET A 269 -6.91 -11.50 -10.84
N ARG A 270 -5.77 -10.80 -10.98
CA ARG A 270 -4.51 -11.44 -11.45
C ARG A 270 -4.00 -12.56 -10.55
N ARG A 271 -4.40 -12.59 -9.27
CA ARG A 271 -3.96 -13.61 -8.31
C ARG A 271 -4.82 -14.86 -8.38
N VAL A 272 -6.05 -14.77 -8.87
CA VAL A 272 -7.03 -15.86 -8.83
C VAL A 272 -7.35 -16.45 -10.21
N MET A 273 -7.13 -15.69 -11.28
CA MET A 273 -7.30 -16.13 -12.67
C MET A 273 -6.01 -16.72 -13.23
N GLU A 274 -6.16 -17.64 -14.18
CA GLU A 274 -5.05 -18.08 -15.03
C GLU A 274 -4.60 -16.94 -15.97
N PRO A 275 -3.33 -16.89 -16.41
CA PRO A 275 -2.78 -15.74 -17.12
C PRO A 275 -3.59 -15.27 -18.35
N GLU A 276 -3.99 -16.20 -19.23
CA GLU A 276 -4.77 -15.83 -20.43
C GLU A 276 -6.19 -15.34 -20.07
N GLN A 277 -6.81 -15.98 -19.08
CA GLN A 277 -8.12 -15.56 -18.57
C GLN A 277 -8.06 -14.15 -17.98
N PHE A 278 -7.00 -13.86 -17.20
CA PHE A 278 -6.79 -12.54 -16.63
C PHE A 278 -6.59 -11.48 -17.70
N ARG A 279 -5.76 -11.76 -18.71
CA ARG A 279 -5.54 -10.85 -19.84
C ARG A 279 -6.85 -10.46 -20.52
N GLU A 280 -7.65 -11.46 -20.90
CA GLU A 280 -8.95 -11.21 -21.55
C GLU A 280 -9.92 -10.44 -20.65
N TRP A 281 -9.97 -10.79 -19.35
CA TRP A 281 -10.80 -10.08 -18.38
C TRP A 281 -10.33 -8.63 -18.21
N PHE A 282 -9.04 -8.39 -18.07
CA PHE A 282 -8.46 -7.07 -17.84
C PHE A 282 -8.74 -6.09 -18.99
N HIS A 283 -8.63 -6.55 -20.24
CA HIS A 283 -8.94 -5.73 -21.41
C HIS A 283 -10.44 -5.43 -21.59
N ARG A 284 -11.34 -6.26 -21.02
CA ARG A 284 -12.77 -5.90 -20.91
C ARG A 284 -13.06 -4.99 -19.73
N PHE A 285 -12.31 -5.15 -18.64
CA PHE A 285 -12.44 -4.38 -17.41
C PHE A 285 -11.99 -2.94 -17.59
N LEU A 286 -10.85 -2.71 -18.25
CA LEU A 286 -10.27 -1.40 -18.56
C LEU A 286 -9.93 -1.26 -20.06
N PRO A 287 -10.94 -1.21 -20.95
CA PRO A 287 -10.70 -1.28 -22.41
C PRO A 287 -9.96 -0.06 -22.97
N GLU A 288 -10.05 1.10 -22.31
CA GLU A 288 -9.46 2.35 -22.77
C GLU A 288 -8.00 2.54 -22.29
N LEU A 289 -7.48 1.63 -21.46
CA LEU A 289 -6.14 1.74 -20.88
C LEU A 289 -5.04 1.78 -21.94
N ILE A 290 -5.20 1.01 -23.03
CA ILE A 290 -4.23 0.99 -24.14
C ILE A 290 -4.14 2.34 -24.87
N ARG A 291 -5.14 3.22 -24.69
CA ARG A 291 -5.14 4.60 -25.20
C ARG A 291 -4.61 5.61 -24.18
N GLY A 292 -4.15 5.15 -23.02
CA GLY A 292 -3.73 6.01 -21.91
C GLY A 292 -4.90 6.65 -21.15
N GLU A 293 -6.06 5.99 -21.12
CA GLU A 293 -7.24 6.49 -20.42
C GLU A 293 -7.83 5.44 -19.44
N PRO A 294 -8.45 5.86 -18.32
CA PRO A 294 -8.61 7.26 -17.90
C PRO A 294 -7.34 7.80 -17.24
N ARG A 295 -6.97 9.05 -17.59
CA ARG A 295 -5.81 9.72 -16.97
C ARG A 295 -5.89 9.82 -15.44
N SER A 296 -7.09 9.85 -14.87
CA SER A 296 -7.30 10.01 -13.42
C SER A 296 -6.72 8.89 -12.55
N ILE A 297 -6.55 7.68 -13.11
CA ILE A 297 -5.85 6.58 -12.42
C ILE A 297 -4.39 6.45 -12.83
N LEU A 298 -3.98 7.02 -13.96
CA LEU A 298 -2.63 6.93 -14.50
C LEU A 298 -1.70 8.08 -14.06
N GLU A 299 -2.27 9.22 -13.65
CA GLU A 299 -1.54 10.36 -13.13
C GLU A 299 -1.57 10.34 -11.58
N PRO A 300 -0.47 10.75 -10.90
CA PRO A 300 -0.43 10.90 -9.45
C PRO A 300 -1.57 11.76 -8.90
N ALA A 301 -2.18 11.28 -7.81
CA ALA A 301 -3.16 12.07 -7.08
C ALA A 301 -2.48 13.28 -6.44
N VAL A 302 -3.16 14.43 -6.48
CA VAL A 302 -2.65 15.67 -5.89
C VAL A 302 -2.98 15.71 -4.40
N VAL A 303 -1.95 15.78 -3.56
CA VAL A 303 -2.10 15.88 -2.11
C VAL A 303 -1.98 17.35 -1.71
N THR A 304 -3.10 18.01 -1.44
CA THR A 304 -3.13 19.47 -1.19
C THR A 304 -2.73 19.86 0.22
N ASP A 305 -2.93 18.96 1.20
CA ASP A 305 -2.60 19.18 2.61
C ASP A 305 -2.17 17.86 3.26
N ARG A 306 -0.90 17.76 3.64
CA ARG A 306 -0.33 16.57 4.30
C ARG A 306 -0.48 16.57 5.82
N THR A 307 -1.01 17.66 6.38
CA THR A 307 -1.32 17.76 7.81
C THR A 307 -2.76 17.37 8.11
N ASP A 308 -3.62 17.32 7.09
CA ASP A 308 -4.97 16.81 7.22
C ASP A 308 -4.96 15.26 7.25
N PRO A 309 -5.59 14.64 8.27
CA PRO A 309 -5.54 13.19 8.48
C PRO A 309 -6.30 12.36 7.44
N LYS A 310 -6.99 13.00 6.49
CA LYS A 310 -7.72 12.35 5.40
C LYS A 310 -7.10 12.65 4.05
N ILE A 311 -6.71 13.88 3.78
CA ILE A 311 -6.09 14.25 2.50
C ILE A 311 -4.72 13.58 2.34
N VAL A 312 -3.97 13.40 3.44
CA VAL A 312 -2.68 12.68 3.44
C VAL A 312 -2.80 11.22 2.95
N HIS A 313 -4.00 10.63 2.99
CA HIS A 313 -4.24 9.29 2.44
C HIS A 313 -3.89 9.18 0.96
N LEU A 314 -3.96 10.28 0.21
CA LEU A 314 -3.65 10.29 -1.22
C LEU A 314 -2.17 9.97 -1.52
N ASP A 315 -1.25 10.19 -0.58
CA ASP A 315 0.13 9.66 -0.71
C ASP A 315 0.12 8.12 -0.66
N GLY A 316 -0.70 7.54 0.22
CA GLY A 316 -0.93 6.09 0.29
C GLY A 316 -1.63 5.54 -0.95
N LEU A 317 -2.55 6.31 -1.54
CA LEU A 317 -3.16 5.98 -2.83
C LEU A 317 -2.10 5.87 -3.91
N ASN A 318 -1.19 6.85 -4.03
CA ASN A 318 -0.11 6.81 -5.02
C ASN A 318 0.77 5.57 -4.83
N LEU A 319 1.17 5.22 -3.59
CA LEU A 319 1.88 3.96 -3.32
C LEU A 319 1.06 2.73 -3.76
N SER A 320 -0.25 2.73 -3.47
CA SER A 320 -1.13 1.61 -3.81
C SER A 320 -1.31 1.39 -5.30
N ARG A 321 -1.47 2.49 -6.05
CA ARG A 321 -1.54 2.46 -7.51
C ARG A 321 -0.26 1.89 -8.09
N ALA A 322 0.89 2.35 -7.59
CA ALA A 322 2.19 1.88 -8.07
C ALA A 322 2.38 0.37 -7.89
N TRP A 323 2.13 -0.21 -6.70
CA TRP A 323 2.31 -1.66 -6.54
C TRP A 323 1.26 -2.47 -7.33
N CYS A 324 0.01 -2.00 -7.42
CA CYS A 324 -1.03 -2.70 -8.16
C CYS A 324 -0.69 -2.72 -9.65
N MET A 325 -0.29 -1.57 -10.21
CA MET A 325 0.08 -1.46 -11.63
C MET A 325 1.26 -2.37 -11.98
N VAL A 326 2.29 -2.44 -11.12
CA VAL A 326 3.40 -3.38 -11.33
C VAL A 326 2.93 -4.83 -11.28
N GLY A 327 2.09 -5.17 -10.29
CA GLY A 327 1.52 -6.51 -10.18
C GLY A 327 0.67 -6.90 -11.38
N ILE A 328 -0.17 -5.99 -11.87
CA ILE A 328 -1.01 -6.18 -13.06
C ILE A 328 -0.13 -6.36 -14.29
N ALA A 329 0.84 -5.48 -14.49
CA ALA A 329 1.75 -5.54 -15.62
C ALA A 329 2.51 -6.88 -15.66
N SER A 330 2.98 -7.40 -14.52
CA SER A 330 3.71 -8.67 -14.47
C SER A 330 2.84 -9.90 -14.78
N ALA A 331 1.51 -9.79 -14.70
CA ALA A 331 0.58 -10.85 -15.06
C ALA A 331 0.14 -10.81 -16.54
N LEU A 332 0.46 -9.74 -17.28
CA LEU A 332 0.18 -9.63 -18.70
C LEU A 332 1.33 -10.21 -19.55
N PRO A 333 1.07 -10.70 -20.78
CA PRO A 333 2.12 -11.14 -21.71
C PRO A 333 3.15 -10.03 -22.00
N ASP A 334 4.42 -10.38 -22.23
CA ASP A 334 5.49 -9.40 -22.44
C ASP A 334 5.27 -8.47 -23.66
N ASP A 335 4.48 -8.88 -24.65
CA ASP A 335 4.11 -8.10 -25.84
C ASP A 335 2.82 -7.27 -25.66
N ASP A 336 2.19 -7.32 -24.48
CA ASP A 336 0.99 -6.56 -24.18
C ASP A 336 1.31 -5.06 -23.98
N SER A 337 0.72 -4.21 -24.84
CA SER A 337 0.98 -2.78 -24.85
C SER A 337 0.56 -2.07 -23.56
N SER A 338 -0.35 -2.63 -22.76
CA SER A 338 -0.73 -2.06 -21.47
C SER A 338 0.41 -2.08 -20.45
N ARG A 339 1.40 -2.98 -20.60
CA ARG A 339 2.52 -3.09 -19.66
C ARG A 339 3.35 -1.82 -19.58
N GLU A 340 3.72 -1.23 -20.71
CA GLU A 340 4.54 -0.02 -20.74
C GLU A 340 3.82 1.16 -20.06
N ILE A 341 2.51 1.29 -20.31
CA ILE A 341 1.66 2.33 -19.72
C ILE A 341 1.59 2.17 -18.20
N LEU A 342 1.31 0.96 -17.73
CA LEU A 342 1.21 0.65 -16.30
C LEU A 342 2.53 0.88 -15.58
N ILE A 343 3.66 0.45 -16.16
CA ILE A 343 4.98 0.61 -15.55
C ILE A 343 5.43 2.08 -15.54
N GLY A 344 5.17 2.83 -16.61
CA GLY A 344 5.43 4.27 -16.67
C GLY A 344 4.63 5.05 -15.63
N SER A 345 3.34 4.75 -15.50
CA SER A 345 2.48 5.36 -14.49
C SER A 345 2.90 4.96 -13.07
N ALA A 346 3.17 3.68 -12.82
CA ALA A 346 3.63 3.20 -11.52
C ALA A 346 4.90 3.93 -11.05
N ALA A 347 5.85 4.17 -11.96
CA ALA A 347 7.08 4.89 -11.63
C ALA A 347 6.80 6.34 -11.19
N GLN A 348 5.85 7.02 -11.84
CA GLN A 348 5.46 8.39 -11.49
C GLN A 348 4.78 8.43 -10.11
N HIS A 349 3.82 7.54 -9.88
CA HIS A 349 3.14 7.40 -8.59
C HIS A 349 4.11 7.09 -7.44
N ALA A 350 5.02 6.14 -7.65
CA ALA A 350 5.99 5.76 -6.64
C ALA A 350 6.93 6.92 -6.31
N LYS A 351 7.48 7.61 -7.32
CA LYS A 351 8.38 8.76 -7.11
C LYS A 351 7.70 9.90 -6.35
N ASP A 352 6.46 10.23 -6.72
CA ASP A 352 5.69 11.29 -6.06
C ASP A 352 5.51 10.97 -4.57
N ALA A 353 4.93 9.81 -4.24
CA ALA A 353 4.66 9.47 -2.85
C ALA A 353 5.93 9.25 -2.01
N LEU A 354 6.96 8.60 -2.57
CA LEU A 354 8.21 8.32 -1.84
C LEU A 354 8.92 9.60 -1.38
N ALA A 355 8.78 10.71 -2.12
CA ALA A 355 9.35 12.00 -1.75
C ALA A 355 8.74 12.60 -0.46
N HIS A 356 7.61 12.06 0.01
CA HIS A 356 6.80 12.67 1.07
C HIS A 356 6.51 11.78 2.28
N ILE A 357 7.05 10.55 2.34
CA ILE A 357 6.78 9.60 3.44
C ILE A 357 7.21 10.11 4.82
N ALA A 358 8.36 10.77 4.89
CA ALA A 358 8.91 11.34 6.12
C ALA A 358 8.68 12.86 6.14
N SER A 359 7.43 13.28 5.95
CA SER A 359 7.04 14.70 5.88
C SER A 359 7.08 15.44 7.22
N GLY A 360 7.32 14.74 8.34
CA GLY A 360 7.36 15.31 9.69
C GLY A 360 5.99 15.39 10.39
N SER A 361 4.90 14.99 9.71
CA SER A 361 3.55 14.96 10.27
C SER A 361 3.17 13.55 10.72
N TYR A 362 2.61 13.45 11.93
CA TYR A 362 2.21 12.16 12.51
C TYR A 362 1.12 11.49 11.68
N GLU A 363 0.21 12.27 11.11
CA GLU A 363 -0.94 11.85 10.31
C GLU A 363 -0.55 10.92 9.14
N GLY A 364 0.61 11.17 8.52
CA GLY A 364 1.16 10.28 7.49
C GLY A 364 2.16 9.25 8.05
N GLU A 365 3.11 9.68 8.90
CA GLU A 365 4.26 8.85 9.29
C GLU A 365 3.89 7.56 10.03
N HIS A 366 2.75 7.52 10.72
CA HIS A 366 2.37 6.37 11.55
C HIS A 366 1.97 5.12 10.74
N TRP A 367 1.64 5.27 9.45
CA TRP A 367 1.20 4.14 8.61
C TRP A 367 1.77 4.17 7.18
N LEU A 368 2.00 5.33 6.55
CA LEU A 368 2.49 5.41 5.16
C LEU A 368 3.82 4.68 4.93
N ALA A 369 4.68 4.67 5.95
CA ALA A 369 5.94 3.92 5.94
C ALA A 369 5.72 2.44 5.62
N SER A 370 4.65 1.82 6.15
CA SER A 370 4.33 0.43 5.88
C SER A 370 3.92 0.19 4.42
N PHE A 371 3.15 1.11 3.81
CA PHE A 371 2.78 1.05 2.40
C PHE A 371 4.02 1.17 1.51
N ALA A 372 4.94 2.05 1.88
CA ALA A 372 6.20 2.23 1.17
C ALA A 372 7.10 1.00 1.25
N VAL A 373 7.27 0.42 2.44
CA VAL A 373 8.01 -0.84 2.62
C VAL A 373 7.34 -1.98 1.85
N TYR A 374 6.00 -2.05 1.85
CA TYR A 374 5.26 -3.03 1.08
C TYR A 374 5.56 -2.89 -0.40
N MET A 375 5.36 -1.72 -0.99
CA MET A 375 5.67 -1.43 -2.39
C MET A 375 7.13 -1.78 -2.73
N LEU A 376 8.09 -1.19 -2.02
CA LEU A 376 9.53 -1.32 -2.31
C LEU A 376 10.09 -2.74 -2.11
N SER A 377 9.43 -3.58 -1.31
CA SER A 377 9.91 -4.93 -1.01
C SER A 377 9.12 -6.04 -1.68
N THR A 378 8.00 -5.74 -2.32
CA THR A 378 7.15 -6.72 -3.02
C THR A 378 7.12 -6.56 -4.53
N ILE A 379 7.45 -5.38 -5.05
CA ILE A 379 7.76 -5.20 -6.47
C ILE A 379 8.98 -6.06 -6.80
N LYS A 380 8.72 -7.21 -7.43
CA LYS A 380 9.73 -8.14 -7.97
C LYS A 380 9.40 -8.41 -9.43
N GLY A 381 10.42 -8.64 -10.24
CA GLY A 381 10.22 -9.19 -11.58
C GLY A 381 9.75 -8.19 -12.63
N LEU A 382 10.41 -7.04 -12.69
CA LEU A 382 10.62 -6.38 -13.98
C LEU A 382 11.94 -6.84 -14.54
#